data_AF-A0A957GTH2-F1
#
_entry.id   AF-A0A957GTH2-F1
#
_cell.length_a   1.000
_cell.length_b   1.000
_cell.length_c   1.000
_cell.angle_alpha   90.00
_cell.angle_beta   90.00
_cell.angle_gamma   90.00
#
_symmetry.space_group_name_H-M   'P 1'
#
loop_
_entity.id
_entity.type
_entity.pdbx_description
1 polymer ?
#
loop_
_entity_poly.entity_id
_entity_poly.type
_entity_poly.pdbx_seq_one_letter_code
_entity_poly.pdbx_strand_id
1 'polypeptide(L)'
;GGNYDNEGFKLRGHQYTDAEGNFTLETIVPGLYPGRTRHIHVKVQGQEMALLTTQLYFPGEPDNATDGIFAEELLMDVADEGEGKTAVFNFVLG
;
A
#
# COMPACT_ATOMS: atom_id res chain seq x y z
N GLY A 1 -10.42 5.02 12.99
CA GLY A 1 -10.03 4.92 11.57
C GLY A 1 -8.94 5.92 11.28
N GLY A 2 -8.11 5.68 10.25
CA GLY A 2 -7.08 6.60 9.75
C GLY A 2 -5.89 6.92 10.67
N ASN A 3 -5.92 6.51 11.94
CA ASN A 3 -4.91 6.91 12.92
C ASN A 3 -3.63 6.09 12.77
N TYR A 4 -2.54 6.76 12.43
CA TYR A 4 -1.20 6.19 12.51
C TYR A 4 -0.78 6.05 13.97
N ASP A 5 -0.20 4.90 14.31
CA ASP A 5 0.51 4.74 15.58
C ASP A 5 1.86 5.45 15.48
N ASN A 6 2.01 6.57 16.21
CA ASN A 6 3.22 7.38 16.22
C ASN A 6 4.08 7.14 17.47
N GLU A 7 3.66 6.22 18.36
CA GLU A 7 4.39 5.88 19.59
C GLU A 7 4.99 4.48 19.52
N GLY A 8 4.29 3.54 18.90
CA GLY A 8 4.73 2.17 18.68
C GLY A 8 4.89 1.79 17.21
N PHE A 9 4.74 0.48 16.94
CA PHE A 9 4.91 -0.11 15.61
C PHE A 9 3.65 -0.80 15.08
N LYS A 10 2.47 -0.48 15.62
CA LYS A 10 1.23 -1.09 15.12
C LYS A 10 1.02 -0.75 13.64
N LEU A 11 0.81 -1.78 12.82
CA LEU A 11 0.72 -1.67 11.35
C LEU A 11 1.97 -1.08 10.69
N ARG A 12 3.15 -1.33 11.29
CA ARG A 12 4.47 -1.00 10.72
C ARG A 12 5.31 -2.28 10.68
N GLY A 13 5.95 -2.55 9.55
CA GLY A 13 6.81 -3.70 9.35
C GLY A 13 7.67 -3.54 8.11
N HIS A 14 8.67 -4.40 7.98
CA HIS A 14 9.46 -4.53 6.75
C HIS A 14 9.73 -6.01 6.50
N GLN A 15 10.00 -6.34 5.25
CA GLN A 15 10.36 -7.67 4.80
C GLN A 15 11.33 -7.55 3.62
N TYR A 16 12.00 -8.64 3.30
CA TYR A 16 12.73 -8.81 2.06
C TYR A 16 11.90 -9.70 1.13
N THR A 17 12.02 -9.47 -0.16
CA THR A 17 11.45 -10.39 -1.15
C THR A 17 12.12 -11.76 -1.05
N ASP A 18 11.41 -12.79 -1.50
CA ASP A 18 12.01 -14.12 -1.70
C ASP A 18 13.01 -14.13 -2.87
N ALA A 19 13.55 -15.31 -3.18
CA ALA A 19 14.54 -15.48 -4.25
C ALA A 19 13.97 -15.18 -5.64
N GLU A 20 12.65 -15.29 -5.81
CA GLU A 20 11.91 -15.00 -7.02
C GLU A 20 11.44 -13.53 -7.10
N GLY A 21 11.64 -12.74 -6.03
CA GLY A 21 11.25 -11.34 -5.97
C GLY A 21 9.84 -11.09 -5.43
N ASN A 22 9.15 -12.11 -4.90
CA ASN A 22 7.80 -11.97 -4.35
C ASN A 22 7.84 -11.43 -2.93
N PHE A 23 6.76 -10.73 -2.53
CA PHE A 23 6.49 -10.31 -1.16
C PHE A 23 5.06 -10.66 -0.78
N THR A 24 4.77 -10.77 0.52
CA THR A 24 3.39 -10.95 1.01
C THR A 24 3.17 -10.11 2.25
N LEU A 25 2.08 -9.35 2.29
CA LEU A 25 1.70 -8.57 3.46
C LEU A 25 0.29 -8.97 3.89
N GLU A 26 0.19 -9.65 5.03
CA GLU A 26 -1.09 -9.86 5.71
C GLU A 26 -1.37 -8.67 6.61
N THR A 27 -2.47 -7.96 6.35
CA THR A 27 -2.87 -6.77 7.10
C THR A 27 -4.39 -6.58 7.00
N ILE A 28 -4.91 -5.59 7.70
CA ILE A 28 -6.30 -5.14 7.57
C ILE A 28 -6.41 -4.02 6.53
N VAL A 29 -7.60 -3.85 5.96
CA VAL A 29 -7.92 -2.68 5.14
C VAL A 29 -7.82 -1.42 6.03
N PRO A 30 -6.93 -0.46 5.72
CA PRO A 30 -6.75 0.72 6.57
C PRO A 30 -8.01 1.59 6.51
N GLY A 31 -8.37 2.24 7.61
CA GLY A 31 -9.48 3.20 7.61
C GLY A 31 -9.14 4.49 6.86
N LEU A 32 -10.16 5.26 6.44
CA LEU A 32 -9.96 6.56 5.79
C LEU A 32 -9.26 7.56 6.72
N TYR A 33 -8.38 8.36 6.14
CA TYR A 33 -7.72 9.50 6.78
C TYR A 33 -8.32 10.79 6.20
N PRO A 34 -8.73 11.78 7.02
CA PRO A 34 -9.35 13.00 6.51
C PRO A 34 -8.52 13.68 5.40
N GLY A 35 -9.15 13.91 4.25
CA GLY A 35 -8.53 14.57 3.10
C GLY A 35 -7.63 13.69 2.24
N ARG A 36 -7.63 12.36 2.44
CA ARG A 36 -6.89 11.40 1.63
C ARG A 36 -7.76 10.19 1.29
N THR A 37 -7.67 9.70 0.06
CA THR A 37 -8.27 8.41 -0.31
C THR A 37 -7.58 7.28 0.45
N ARG A 38 -8.18 6.09 0.51
CA ARG A 38 -7.59 4.94 1.21
C ARG A 38 -6.25 4.55 0.57
N HIS A 39 -5.21 4.42 1.38
CA HIS A 39 -3.87 4.08 0.90
C HIS A 39 -3.05 3.28 1.91
N ILE A 40 -2.03 2.59 1.40
CA ILE A 40 -0.95 1.97 2.18
C ILE A 40 0.36 2.67 1.82
N HIS A 41 1.13 3.13 2.80
CA HIS A 41 2.48 3.65 2.55
C HIS A 41 3.48 2.50 2.42
N VAL A 42 4.41 2.65 1.47
CA VAL A 42 5.46 1.66 1.23
C VAL A 42 6.78 2.34 0.89
N LYS A 43 7.86 1.75 1.37
CA LYS A 43 9.21 2.07 0.96
C LYS A 43 9.82 0.82 0.34
N VAL A 44 10.35 0.96 -0.87
CA VAL A 44 10.92 -0.15 -1.65
C VAL A 44 12.34 0.20 -2.00
N GLN A 45 13.26 -0.73 -1.78
CA GLN A 45 14.66 -0.55 -2.09
C GLN A 45 15.22 -1.83 -2.71
N GLY A 46 15.69 -1.73 -3.95
CA GLY A 46 16.48 -2.78 -4.59
C GLY A 46 17.92 -2.77 -4.09
N GLN A 47 18.65 -3.85 -4.35
CA GLN A 47 20.06 -3.96 -3.96
C GLN A 47 20.88 -2.82 -4.61
N GLU A 48 21.54 -2.02 -3.78
CA GLU A 48 22.34 -0.85 -4.21
C GLU A 48 21.54 0.24 -4.95
N MET A 49 20.20 0.19 -4.93
CA MET A 49 19.33 1.20 -5.52
C MET A 49 18.94 2.28 -4.50
N ALA A 50 18.53 3.44 -5.02
CA ALA A 50 17.92 4.48 -4.21
C ALA A 50 16.58 4.02 -3.62
N LEU A 51 16.24 4.54 -2.44
CA LEU A 51 14.99 4.24 -1.76
C LEU A 51 13.81 4.91 -2.48
N LEU A 52 12.89 4.11 -2.99
CA LEU A 52 11.58 4.58 -3.46
C LEU A 52 10.64 4.73 -2.26
N THR A 53 10.06 5.92 -2.08
CA THR A 53 8.96 6.14 -1.13
C THR A 53 7.70 6.42 -1.94
N THR A 54 6.67 5.61 -1.77
CA THR A 54 5.41 5.71 -2.50
C THR A 54 4.21 5.25 -1.66
N GLN A 55 3.04 5.18 -2.26
CA GLN A 55 1.81 4.67 -1.66
C GLN A 55 1.02 3.84 -2.65
N LEU A 56 0.21 2.91 -2.16
CA LEU A 56 -0.67 2.06 -2.96
C LEU A 56 -2.12 2.43 -2.69
N TYR A 57 -2.96 2.42 -3.73
CA TYR A 57 -4.36 2.81 -3.69
C TYR A 57 -5.32 1.64 -3.90
N PHE A 58 -6.55 1.81 -3.42
CA PHE A 58 -7.63 0.84 -3.58
C PHE A 58 -8.58 1.27 -4.73
N PRO A 59 -9.03 0.32 -5.56
CA PRO A 59 -9.99 0.62 -6.63
C PRO A 59 -11.36 0.97 -6.05
N GLY A 60 -12.10 1.84 -6.74
CA GLY A 60 -13.49 2.17 -6.41
C GLY A 60 -13.71 3.07 -5.19
N GLU A 61 -12.65 3.57 -4.54
CA GLU A 61 -12.80 4.57 -3.48
C GLU A 61 -13.31 5.91 -4.07
N PRO A 62 -14.42 6.48 -3.56
CA PRO A 62 -14.94 7.75 -4.07
C PRO A 62 -13.93 8.89 -4.02
N ASP A 63 -13.10 8.91 -2.97
CA ASP A 63 -12.10 9.94 -2.74
C ASP A 63 -10.91 9.87 -3.72
N ASN A 64 -10.76 8.79 -4.51
CA ASN A 64 -9.78 8.74 -5.60
C ASN A 64 -9.98 9.90 -6.60
N ALA A 65 -11.22 10.36 -6.79
CA ALA A 65 -11.54 11.46 -7.70
C ALA A 65 -11.14 12.85 -7.15
N THR A 66 -10.85 12.96 -5.85
CA THR A 66 -10.61 14.24 -5.17
C THR A 66 -9.28 14.32 -4.43
N ASP A 67 -8.61 13.20 -4.16
CA ASP A 67 -7.29 13.18 -3.55
C ASP A 67 -6.25 13.67 -4.57
N GLY A 68 -5.67 14.86 -4.33
CA GLY A 68 -4.74 15.50 -5.25
C GLY A 68 -3.40 14.78 -5.44
N ILE A 69 -3.11 13.74 -4.65
CA ILE A 69 -1.92 12.89 -4.87
C ILE A 69 -2.27 11.46 -5.30
N PHE A 70 -3.55 11.19 -5.59
CA PHE A 70 -3.97 9.94 -6.24
C PHE A 70 -3.28 9.80 -7.60
N ALA A 71 -2.80 8.59 -7.89
CA ALA A 71 -2.17 8.22 -9.15
C ALA A 71 -2.65 6.84 -9.56
N GLU A 72 -3.14 6.71 -10.79
CA GLU A 72 -3.74 5.48 -11.29
C GLU A 72 -2.69 4.36 -11.42
N GLU A 73 -1.42 4.69 -11.68
CA GLU A 73 -0.33 3.70 -11.76
C GLU A 73 0.00 3.03 -10.42
N LEU A 74 -0.55 3.56 -9.32
CA LEU A 74 -0.36 3.05 -7.95
C LEU A 74 -1.59 2.29 -7.43
N LEU A 75 -2.59 2.01 -8.29
CA LEU A 75 -3.73 1.18 -7.94
C LEU A 75 -3.32 -0.30 -7.84
N MET A 76 -3.75 -0.93 -6.74
CA MET A 76 -3.68 -2.39 -6.60
C MET A 76 -4.82 -3.05 -7.37
N ASP A 77 -4.58 -4.26 -7.86
CA ASP A 77 -5.65 -5.17 -8.28
C ASP A 77 -6.22 -5.83 -7.02
N VAL A 78 -7.49 -5.57 -6.70
CA VAL A 78 -8.13 -5.99 -5.44
C VAL A 78 -9.38 -6.79 -5.71
N ALA A 79 -9.47 -7.99 -5.14
CA ALA A 79 -10.63 -8.85 -5.17
C ALA A 79 -11.18 -9.09 -3.75
N ASP A 80 -12.50 -9.22 -3.65
CA ASP A 80 -13.15 -9.71 -2.43
C ASP A 80 -12.96 -11.23 -2.33
N GLU A 81 -12.52 -11.70 -1.17
CA GLU A 81 -12.29 -13.12 -0.90
C GLU A 81 -12.82 -13.50 0.48
N GLY A 82 -13.99 -14.15 0.50
CA GLY A 82 -14.68 -14.49 1.74
C GLY A 82 -15.03 -13.25 2.57
N GLU A 83 -14.57 -13.21 3.82
CA GLU A 83 -14.74 -12.04 4.72
C GLU A 83 -13.61 -10.99 4.57
N GLY A 84 -12.63 -11.25 3.69
CA GLY A 84 -11.45 -10.43 3.49
C GLY A 84 -11.30 -9.91 2.07
N LYS A 85 -10.08 -9.45 1.76
CA LYS A 85 -9.67 -9.00 0.43
C LYS A 85 -8.30 -9.56 0.11
N THR A 86 -8.10 -9.90 -1.16
CA THR A 86 -6.79 -10.18 -1.73
C THR A 86 -6.39 -9.05 -2.67
N ALA A 87 -5.13 -8.63 -2.60
CA ALA A 87 -4.61 -7.52 -3.39
C ALA A 87 -3.26 -7.87 -4.01
N VAL A 88 -3.03 -7.42 -5.25
CA VAL A 88 -1.79 -7.62 -6.00
C VAL A 88 -1.26 -6.29 -6.50
N PHE A 89 0.05 -6.08 -6.34
CA PHE A 89 0.79 -4.97 -6.93
C PHE A 89 2.23 -5.39 -7.21
N ASN A 90 2.75 -5.03 -8.38
CA ASN A 90 4.13 -5.29 -8.76
C ASN A 90 4.93 -3.98 -8.79
N PHE A 91 6.01 -3.92 -8.01
CA PHE A 91 6.95 -2.80 -8.09
C PHE A 91 7.93 -3.03 -9.23
N VAL A 92 8.18 -1.98 -10.02
CA VAL A 92 9.25 -1.93 -11.01
C VAL A 92 10.26 -0.88 -10.55
N LEU A 93 11.51 -1.30 -10.34
CA LEU A 93 12.61 -0.42 -9.98
C LEU A 93 13.48 -0.19 -11.22
N GLY A 94 13.90 1.06 -11.44
CA GLY A 94 14.73 1.48 -12.57
C GLY A 94 16.20 1.65 -12.23
#